data_AF-B5W452-F1
#
_entry.id   AF-B5W452-F1
#
_cell.length_a   1.000
_cell.length_b   1.000
_cell.length_c   1.000
_cell.angle_alpha   90.00
_cell.angle_beta   90.00
_cell.angle_gamma   90.00
#
_symmetry.space_group_name_H-M   'P 1'
#
loop_
_entity.id
_entity.type
_entity.pdbx_description
1 polymer ?
#
loop_
_entity_poly.entity_id
_entity_poly.type
_entity_poly.pdbx_seq_one_letter_code
_entity_poly.pdbx_strand_id
1 'polypeptide(L)' 'MEVPQSPKLLDRVRQAIRFRHLSRKTEKSYLYYIQDFILFHQKRHPREMGVTEVRVYSVALANCSSRSC' A
#
# COMPACT_ATOMS: atom_id res chain seq x y z
N MET A 1 27.51 8.80 -10.87
CA MET A 1 27.39 8.86 -9.40
C MET A 1 25.91 9.04 -9.11
N GLU A 2 25.16 7.94 -8.95
CA GLU A 2 23.72 8.03 -8.73
C GLU A 2 23.47 8.50 -7.29
N VAL A 3 22.84 9.66 -7.16
CA VAL A 3 22.38 10.19 -5.88
C VAL A 3 21.41 9.15 -5.31
N PRO A 4 21.59 8.65 -4.07
CA PRO A 4 20.62 7.75 -3.46
C PRO A 4 19.34 8.54 -3.21
N GLN A 5 18.46 8.55 -4.20
CA GLN A 5 17.13 9.13 -4.12
C GLN A 5 16.45 8.47 -2.93
N SER A 6 16.03 9.28 -1.96
CA SER A 6 15.29 8.85 -0.78
C SER A 6 14.29 7.78 -1.19
N PRO A 7 14.41 6.53 -0.68
CA PRO A 7 13.68 5.41 -1.27
C PRO A 7 12.19 5.70 -1.15
N LYS A 8 11.50 5.70 -2.30
CA LYS A 8 10.06 5.91 -2.37
C LYS A 8 9.39 4.90 -1.45
N LEU A 9 8.23 5.24 -0.90
CA LEU A 9 7.49 4.36 0.03
C LEU A 9 7.37 2.92 -0.51
N LEU A 10 7.06 2.79 -1.81
CA LEU A 10 6.93 1.49 -2.47
C LEU A 10 8.26 0.72 -2.58
N ASP A 11 9.38 1.40 -2.75
CA ASP A 11 10.70 0.76 -2.79
C ASP A 11 11.11 0.23 -1.42
N ARG A 12 10.77 0.96 -0.35
CA ARG A 12 10.95 0.48 1.03
C ARG A 12 10.12 -0.78 1.30
N VAL A 13 8.87 -0.79 0.83
CA VAL A 13 7.98 -1.96 0.95
C VAL A 13 8.55 -3.15 0.17
N ARG A 14 9.05 -2.95 -1.05
CA ARG A 14 9.69 -4.02 -1.84
C ARG A 14 10.90 -4.61 -1.12
N GLN A 15 11.76 -3.77 -0.55
CA GLN A 15 12.92 -4.23 0.21
C GLN A 15 12.49 -5.03 1.44
N ALA A 16 11.49 -4.56 2.20
CA ALA A 16 10.96 -5.27 3.36
C ALA A 16 10.35 -6.65 3.00
N ILE A 17 9.62 -6.72 1.89
CA ILE A 17 9.02 -7.98 1.39
C ILE A 17 10.10 -8.96 0.94
N ARG A 18 11.12 -8.48 0.21
CA ARG A 18 12.27 -9.30 -0.21
C ARG A 18 13.10 -9.79 0.97
N PHE A 19 13.29 -8.94 1.99
CA PHE A 19 13.97 -9.31 3.23
C PHE A 19 13.21 -10.40 3.99
N ARG A 20 11.87 -10.38 3.94
CA ARG A 20 11.02 -11.44 4.52
C ARG A 20 10.91 -12.69 3.65
N HIS A 21 11.67 -12.78 2.54
CA HIS A 21 11.64 -13.89 1.57
C HIS A 21 10.22 -14.26 1.10
N LEU A 22 9.31 -13.29 1.05
CA LEU A 22 7.96 -13.50 0.55
C LEU A 22 7.97 -13.71 -0.96
N SER A 23 7.00 -14.48 -1.45
CA SER A 23 6.84 -14.72 -2.89
C SER A 23 6.60 -13.42 -3.67
N ARG A 24 7.06 -13.39 -4.92
CA ARG A 24 6.77 -12.31 -5.87
C ARG A 24 5.27 -12.08 -6.07
N LYS A 25 4.45 -13.12 -5.92
CA LYS A 25 2.98 -13.00 -5.98
C LYS A 25 2.47 -12.13 -4.82
N THR A 26 2.97 -12.39 -3.62
CA THR A 26 2.67 -11.62 -2.41
C THR A 26 3.18 -10.18 -2.54
N GLU A 27 4.38 -9.96 -3.10
CA GLU A 27 4.92 -8.63 -3.40
C GLU A 27 3.93 -7.80 -4.24
N LYS A 28 3.42 -8.37 -5.34
CA LYS A 28 2.45 -7.69 -6.22
C LYS A 28 1.16 -7.35 -5.49
N SER A 29 0.57 -8.31 -4.76
CA SER A 29 -0.69 -8.10 -4.03
C SER A 29 -0.55 -7.00 -2.98
N TYR A 30 0.54 -7.00 -2.20
CA TYR A 30 0.75 -6.01 -1.15
C TYR A 30 0.95 -4.61 -1.75
N LEU A 31 1.77 -4.49 -2.80
CA LEU A 31 1.98 -3.21 -3.48
C LEU A 31 0.67 -2.65 -4.06
N TYR A 32 -0.17 -3.52 -4.60
CA TYR A 32 -1.48 -3.16 -5.12
C TYR A 32 -2.38 -2.56 -4.03
N TYR A 33 -2.57 -3.26 -2.89
CA TYR A 33 -3.41 -2.76 -1.79
C TYR A 33 -2.84 -1.48 -1.16
N ILE A 34 -1.52 -1.37 -1.03
CA ILE A 34 -0.89 -0.15 -0.48
C ILE A 34 -1.10 1.05 -1.41
N GLN A 35 -0.95 0.87 -2.73
CA GLN A 35 -1.21 1.93 -3.69
C GLN A 35 -2.68 2.34 -3.69
N ASP A 36 -3.58 1.36 -3.65
CA ASP A 36 -5.01 1.59 -3.62
C ASP A 36 -5.46 2.35 -2.36
N PHE A 37 -4.94 1.94 -1.20
CA PHE A 37 -5.17 2.62 0.07
C PHE A 37 -4.73 4.10 0.05
N ILE A 38 -3.54 4.37 -0.52
CA ILE A 38 -3.03 5.75 -0.66
C ILE A 38 -3.92 6.57 -1.59
N LEU A 39 -4.41 5.99 -2.68
CA LEU A 39 -5.31 6.68 -3.62
C LEU A 39 -6.69 6.94 -3.00
N PHE A 40 -7.25 5.98 -2.27
CA PHE A 40 -8.53 6.11 -1.57
C PHE A 40 -8.50 7.26 -0.56
N HIS A 41 -7.39 7.45 0.14
CA HIS A 41 -7.20 8.56 1.09
C HIS A 41 -6.57 9.81 0.48
N GLN A 42 -6.78 10.07 -0.81
CA GLN A 42 -6.36 11.31 -1.50
C GLN A 42 -4.86 11.61 -1.38
N LYS A 43 -4.02 10.57 -1.39
CA LYS A 43 -2.55 10.66 -1.25
C LYS A 43 -2.07 11.18 0.11
N ARG A 44 -2.89 11.09 1.15
CA ARG A 44 -2.43 11.32 2.53
C ARG A 44 -1.35 10.30 2.90
N HIS A 45 -0.37 10.75 3.69
CA HIS A 45 0.74 9.89 4.07
C HIS A 45 0.27 8.86 5.12
N PRO A 46 0.58 7.56 4.98
CA PRO A 46 0.11 6.51 5.91
C PRO A 46 0.68 6.61 7.33
N ARG A 47 1.51 7.61 7.63
CA ARG A 47 1.96 7.92 9.00
C ARG A 47 0.98 8.79 9.76
N GLU A 48 0.15 9.55 9.04
CA GLU A 48 -0.87 10.43 9.60
C GLU A 48 -2.23 9.73 9.68
N MET A 49 -2.31 8.50 9.15
CA MET A 49 -3.51 7.69 9.12
C MET A 49 -3.38 6.56 10.14
N GLY A 50 -4.44 6.32 10.90
CA GLY A 50 -4.48 5.35 11.97
C GLY A 50 -5.52 4.26 11.72
N VAL A 51 -6.03 3.72 12.82
CA VAL A 51 -6.96 2.59 12.81
C VAL A 51 -8.30 2.96 12.15
N THR A 52 -8.72 4.22 12.26
CA THR A 52 -10.00 4.70 11.72
C THR A 52 -10.01 4.61 10.20
N GLU A 53 -8.98 5.10 9.55
CA GLU A 53 -8.82 5.10 8.10
C GLU A 53 -8.75 3.68 7.54
N VAL A 54 -8.03 2.79 8.24
CA VAL A 54 -7.96 1.36 7.89
C VAL A 54 -9.33 0.70 7.99
N ARG A 55 -10.14 1.03 9.00
CA ARG A 55 -11.52 0.52 9.11
C ARG A 55 -12.39 1.01 7.97
N VAL A 56 -12.33 2.30 7.64
CA VAL A 56 -13.11 2.88 6.52
C VAL A 56 -12.73 2.19 5.21
N TYR A 57 -11.44 2.00 4.95
CA TYR A 57 -10.97 1.27 3.77
C TYR A 57 -11.48 -0.19 3.75
N SER A 58 -11.43 -0.87 4.89
CA SER A 58 -11.91 -2.26 5.01
C SER A 58 -13.42 -2.37 4.74
N VAL A 59 -14.22 -1.41 5.23
CA VAL A 59 -15.66 -1.35 4.96
C VAL A 59 -15.91 -1.04 3.48
N ALA A 60 -15.14 -0.14 2.87
CA ALA A 60 -15.25 0.17 1.44
C ALA A 60 -14.95 -1.06 0.57
N LEU A 61 -13.94 -1.86 0.92
CA LEU A 61 -13.64 -3.13 0.24
C LEU A 61 -14.75 -4.18 0.40
N ALA A 62 -15.37 -4.26 1.58
CA ALA A 62 -16.45 -5.21 1.85
C ALA A 62 -17.75 -4.85 1.14
N ASN A 63 -18.07 -3.56 1.07
CA ASN A 63 -19.31 -3.07 0.46
C ASN A 63 -19.26 -3.05 -1.07
N CYS A 64 -18.06 -3.06 -1.67
CA CYS A 64 -17.87 -2.95 -3.11
C CYS A 64 -16.97 -4.10 -3.59
N SER A 65 -17.54 -5.30 -3.78
CA SER A 65 -16.79 -6.53 -4.09
C SER A 65 -16.19 -6.60 -5.50
N SER A 66 -16.42 -5.60 -6.34
CA SER A 66 -15.79 -5.47 -7.65
C SER A 66 -15.72 -3.99 -8.01
N ARG A 67 -14.51 -3.44 -8.16
CA ARG A 67 -14.28 -2.05 -8.58
C ARG A 67 -15.21 -1.72 -9.75
N SER A 68 -16.18 -0.84 -9.51
CA SER A 68 -17.30 -0.39 -10.35
C SER A 68 -18.66 -0.69 -9.72
N CYS A 69 -18.92 -0.09 -8.55
CA CYS A 69 -20.21 0.54 -8.27
C CYS A 69 -19.92 1.98 -7.88
#